data_AF-A0A398CW88-F1
#
_entry.id   AF-A0A398CW88-F1
#
_cell.length_a   1.000
_cell.length_b   1.000
_cell.length_c   1.000
_cell.angle_alpha   90.00
_cell.angle_beta   90.00
_cell.angle_gamma   90.00
#
_symmetry.space_group_name_H-M   'P 1'
#
loop_
_entity.id
_entity.type
_entity.pdbx_description
1 polymer ?
#
loop_
_entity_poly.entity_id
_entity_poly.type
_entity_poly.pdbx_seq_one_letter_code
_entity_poly.pdbx_strand_id
1 'polypeptide(L)'
;MRLVIIGCGKSKIWGKKHAEAGPHKAEDVYTSSYATVKRKYAQSQGCDGMILSAKYGFIRPDFIIPNAYNVTFDDPSTCPISVPELKQQVQEQGLGRYDEITVVGGSKYIERTREAF
;
A
#
# COMPACT_ATOMS: atom_id res chain seq x y z
N MET A 1 -15.64 13.00 4.63
CA MET A 1 -14.17 12.81 4.72
C MET A 1 -13.71 11.96 3.55
N ARG A 2 -12.52 12.22 2.99
CA ARG A 2 -11.99 11.50 1.82
C ARG A 2 -10.73 10.70 2.17
N LEU A 3 -10.57 9.53 1.58
CA LEU A 3 -9.40 8.67 1.71
C LEU A 3 -8.82 8.36 0.32
N VAL A 4 -7.50 8.48 0.17
CA VAL A 4 -6.78 7.99 -1.02
C VAL A 4 -5.96 6.76 -0.65
N ILE A 5 -6.18 5.66 -1.38
CA ILE A 5 -5.43 4.41 -1.24
C ILE A 5 -4.56 4.22 -2.47
N ILE A 6 -3.24 4.13 -2.27
CA ILE A 6 -2.31 3.87 -3.36
C ILE A 6 -1.76 2.45 -3.27
N GLY A 7 -1.76 1.72 -4.39
CA GLY A 7 -1.16 0.38 -4.41
C GLY A 7 0.36 0.44 -4.20
N CYS A 8 0.92 -0.57 -3.55
CA CYS A 8 2.36 -0.66 -3.37
C CYS A 8 3.12 -0.82 -4.70
N GLY A 9 4.38 -0.40 -4.74
CA GLY A 9 5.26 -0.52 -5.90
C GLY A 9 6.04 -1.84 -5.90
N LYS A 10 6.32 -2.39 -7.09
CA LYS A 10 7.24 -3.52 -7.25
C LYS A 10 8.66 -3.14 -6.79
N SER A 11 9.19 -2.05 -7.35
CA SER A 11 10.52 -1.53 -7.00
C SER A 11 10.52 -0.98 -5.58
N LYS A 12 11.48 -1.46 -4.78
CA LYS A 12 11.70 -1.04 -3.40
C LYS A 12 13.11 -0.51 -3.21
N ILE A 13 13.36 0.20 -2.11
CA ILE A 13 14.67 0.79 -1.80
C ILE A 13 15.80 -0.26 -1.75
N TRP A 14 15.52 -1.47 -1.26
CA TRP A 14 16.47 -2.60 -1.14
C TRP A 14 16.90 -3.25 -2.47
N GLY A 15 17.01 -2.48 -3.55
CA GLY A 15 17.61 -2.94 -4.80
C GLY A 15 19.13 -3.11 -4.70
N LYS A 16 19.78 -3.52 -5.81
CA LYS A 16 21.24 -3.79 -5.87
C LYS A 16 22.13 -2.68 -5.29
N LYS A 17 21.69 -1.42 -5.33
CA LYS A 17 22.46 -0.26 -4.83
C LYS A 17 22.30 0.01 -3.33
N HIS A 18 21.27 -0.54 -2.69
CA HIS A 18 20.97 -0.30 -1.27
C HIS A 18 20.48 -1.59 -0.58
N ALA A 19 21.16 -2.72 -0.84
CA ALA A 19 20.80 -4.01 -0.25
C ALA A 19 20.86 -3.98 1.30
N GLU A 20 21.82 -3.22 1.85
CA GLU A 20 22.04 -3.04 3.30
C GLU A 20 21.17 -1.93 3.92
N ALA A 21 20.18 -1.41 3.20
CA ALA A 21 19.26 -0.44 3.79
C ALA A 21 18.53 -1.07 5.00
N GLY A 22 18.47 -0.35 6.12
CA GLY A 22 17.74 -0.79 7.32
C GLY A 22 16.21 -0.63 7.18
N PRO A 23 15.46 -0.64 8.29
CA PRO A 23 14.04 -0.32 8.30
C PRO A 23 13.74 1.07 7.72
N HIS A 24 12.70 1.20 6.89
CA HIS A 24 12.30 2.46 6.25
C HIS A 24 10.79 2.66 6.30
N LYS A 25 10.33 3.92 6.29
CA LYS A 25 8.92 4.26 6.17
C LYS A 25 8.36 3.79 4.83
N ALA A 26 7.11 3.32 4.83
CA ALA A 26 6.44 2.81 3.64
C ALA A 26 6.39 3.83 2.50
N GLU A 27 6.28 5.13 2.82
CA GLU A 27 6.30 6.20 1.82
C GLU A 27 7.62 6.33 1.06
N ASP A 28 8.74 5.91 1.66
CA ASP A 28 10.09 5.99 1.08
C ASP A 28 10.56 4.65 0.52
N VAL A 29 9.87 3.55 0.84
CA VAL A 29 10.22 2.22 0.36
C VAL A 29 9.96 2.07 -1.13
N TYR A 30 8.85 2.60 -1.67
CA TYR A 30 8.46 2.36 -3.05
C TYR A 30 9.06 3.40 -4.01
N THR A 31 10.06 3.00 -4.78
CA THR A 31 10.96 3.94 -5.50
C THR A 31 10.67 4.11 -6.99
N SER A 32 9.68 3.39 -7.55
CA SER A 32 9.38 3.54 -8.99
C SER A 32 8.81 4.92 -9.32
N SER A 33 8.95 5.36 -10.58
CA SER A 33 8.32 6.58 -11.08
C SER A 33 6.80 6.56 -10.86
N TYR A 34 6.16 5.41 -11.13
CA TYR A 34 4.73 5.24 -10.89
C TYR A 34 4.35 5.33 -9.41
N ALA A 35 5.14 4.74 -8.50
CA ALA A 35 4.93 4.89 -7.06
C ALA A 35 5.06 6.35 -6.62
N THR A 36 6.07 7.05 -7.14
CA THR A 36 6.31 8.47 -6.87
C THR A 36 5.13 9.34 -7.30
N VAL A 37 4.59 9.13 -8.50
CA VAL A 37 3.43 9.88 -9.01
C VAL A 37 2.19 9.62 -8.16
N LYS A 38 1.90 8.36 -7.81
CA LYS A 38 0.77 8.02 -6.92
C LYS A 38 0.88 8.68 -5.56
N ARG A 39 2.07 8.66 -4.96
CA ARG A 39 2.34 9.32 -3.66
C ARG A 39 2.09 10.83 -3.76
N LYS A 40 2.62 11.49 -4.80
CA LYS A 40 2.39 12.92 -5.03
C LYS A 40 0.90 13.24 -5.23
N TYR A 41 0.18 12.40 -5.97
CA TYR A 41 -1.26 12.55 -6.13
C TYR A 41 -2.00 12.46 -4.79
N ALA A 42 -1.73 11.43 -3.97
CA ALA A 42 -2.36 11.29 -2.66
C ALA A 42 -2.06 12.49 -1.74
N GLN A 43 -0.79 12.94 -1.72
CA GLN A 43 -0.37 14.10 -0.93
C GLN A 43 -1.02 15.41 -1.37
N SER A 44 -1.31 15.59 -2.67
CA SER A 44 -1.92 16.82 -3.19
C SER A 44 -3.42 16.93 -2.91
N GLN A 45 -4.09 15.85 -2.52
CA GLN A 45 -5.54 15.86 -2.26
C GLN A 45 -5.92 16.49 -0.91
N GLY A 46 -4.96 16.73 -0.02
CA GLY A 46 -5.22 17.28 1.33
C GLY A 46 -6.14 16.38 2.16
N CYS A 47 -6.09 15.07 1.93
CA CYS A 47 -6.93 14.07 2.59
C CYS A 47 -6.10 12.95 3.22
N ASP A 48 -6.75 12.06 3.96
CA ASP A 48 -6.07 10.91 4.55
C ASP A 48 -5.57 9.98 3.44
N GLY A 49 -4.40 9.37 3.67
CA GLY A 49 -3.69 8.55 2.69
C GLY A 49 -3.26 7.21 3.27
N MET A 50 -3.52 6.13 2.53
CA MET A 50 -3.09 4.77 2.86
C MET A 50 -2.36 4.13 1.68
N ILE A 51 -1.49 3.18 2.00
CA ILE A 51 -0.83 2.32 1.01
C ILE A 51 -1.42 0.93 1.14
N LEU A 52 -1.89 0.35 0.04
CA LEU A 52 -2.24 -1.07 -0.02
C LEU A 52 -0.99 -1.88 -0.40
N SER A 53 -0.38 -2.54 0.59
CA SER A 53 0.72 -3.49 0.44
C SER A 53 0.19 -4.91 0.31
N ALA A 54 0.68 -5.66 -0.68
CA ALA A 54 0.34 -7.08 -0.80
C ALA A 54 0.80 -7.94 0.39
N LYS A 55 1.80 -7.48 1.16
CA LYS A 55 2.29 -8.18 2.37
C LYS A 55 1.59 -7.72 3.66
N TYR A 56 1.39 -6.41 3.78
CA TYR A 56 1.00 -5.78 5.06
C TYR A 56 -0.45 -5.27 5.06
N GLY A 57 -1.14 -5.33 3.92
CA GLY A 57 -2.47 -4.77 3.74
C GLY A 57 -2.47 -3.24 3.72
N PHE A 58 -3.49 -2.64 4.32
CA PHE A 58 -3.62 -1.20 4.45
C PHE A 58 -2.67 -0.68 5.53
N ILE A 59 -1.61 0.02 5.11
CA ILE A 59 -0.61 0.64 5.99
C ILE A 59 -0.53 2.15 5.76
N ARG A 60 -0.24 2.89 6.83
CA ARG A 60 0.01 4.34 6.77
C ARG A 60 1.37 4.65 6.13
N PRO A 61 1.55 5.85 5.53
CA PRO A 61 2.84 6.30 4.98
C PRO A 61 4.03 6.18 5.96
N ASP A 62 3.79 6.40 7.25
CA ASP A 62 4.78 6.35 8.33
C ASP A 62 5.06 4.93 8.86
N PHE A 63 4.36 3.90 8.38
CA PHE A 63 4.59 2.51 8.78
C PHE A 63 6.01 2.07 8.44
N ILE A 64 6.74 1.54 9.42
CA ILE A 64 8.12 1.08 9.23
C ILE A 64 8.11 -0.32 8.64
N ILE A 65 8.60 -0.45 7.41
CA ILE A 65 8.85 -1.74 6.76
C ILE A 65 10.25 -2.20 7.19
N PRO A 66 10.37 -3.31 7.94
CA PRO A 66 11.61 -3.67 8.61
C PRO A 66 12.69 -4.13 7.64
N ASN A 67 12.31 -4.89 6.61
CA ASN A 67 13.24 -5.56 5.70
C ASN A 67 12.66 -5.65 4.28
N ALA A 68 13.55 -5.94 3.32
CA ALA A 68 13.18 -6.27 1.95
C ALA A 68 12.12 -7.39 1.89
N TYR A 69 11.20 -7.28 0.91
CA TYR A 69 10.22 -8.33 0.63
C TYR A 69 9.74 -8.26 -0.82
N ASN A 70 9.30 -9.41 -1.33
CA ASN A 70 8.72 -9.54 -2.65
C ASN A 70 7.42 -10.33 -2.59
N VAL A 71 6.33 -9.64 -2.24
CA VAL A 71 4.96 -10.18 -2.19
C VAL A 71 4.10 -9.38 -3.14
N THR A 72 3.24 -10.06 -3.90
CA THR A 72 2.34 -9.45 -4.87
C THR A 72 0.99 -10.15 -4.90
N PHE A 73 -0.08 -9.42 -5.24
CA PHE A 73 -1.40 -10.02 -5.46
C PHE A 73 -1.50 -10.82 -6.76
N ASP A 74 -0.53 -10.67 -7.66
CA ASP A 74 -0.47 -11.41 -8.94
C ASP A 74 0.04 -12.86 -8.78
N ASP A 75 0.66 -13.18 -7.65
CA ASP A 75 1.30 -14.48 -7.39
C ASP A 75 0.91 -15.00 -6.01
N PRO A 76 -0.07 -15.93 -5.94
CA PRO A 76 -0.50 -16.55 -4.69
C PRO A 76 0.61 -17.27 -3.93
N SER A 77 1.66 -17.74 -4.62
CA SER A 77 2.80 -18.43 -3.98
C SER A 77 3.64 -17.49 -3.10
N THR A 78 3.51 -16.17 -3.31
CA THR A 78 4.14 -15.16 -2.45
C THR A 78 3.38 -14.90 -1.15
N CYS A 79 2.28 -15.63 -0.91
CA CYS A 79 1.41 -15.52 0.26
C CYS A 79 0.96 -14.07 0.54
N PRO A 80 0.27 -13.41 -0.42
CA PRO A 80 -0.28 -12.10 -0.16
C PRO A 80 -1.36 -12.15 0.93
N ILE A 81 -1.52 -11.03 1.65
CA ILE A 81 -2.59 -10.84 2.63
C ILE A 81 -3.95 -11.15 2.00
N SER A 82 -4.78 -11.87 2.74
CA SER A 82 -6.08 -12.34 2.27
C SER A 82 -7.17 -11.25 2.37
N VAL A 83 -8.26 -11.44 1.63
CA VAL A 83 -9.43 -10.54 1.71
C VAL A 83 -10.04 -10.50 3.12
N PRO A 84 -10.23 -11.63 3.84
CA PRO A 84 -10.69 -11.58 5.23
C PRO A 84 -9.80 -10.73 6.15
N GLU A 85 -8.47 -10.84 6.02
CA GLU A 85 -7.54 -10.01 6.79
C GLU A 85 -7.62 -8.52 6.39
N LEU A 86 -7.81 -8.22 5.10
CA LEU A 86 -8.04 -6.85 4.64
C LEU A 86 -9.36 -6.27 5.19
N LYS A 87 -10.44 -7.06 5.23
CA LYS A 87 -11.72 -6.66 5.85
C LYS A 87 -11.56 -6.36 7.34
N GLN A 88 -10.81 -7.20 8.04
CA GLN A 88 -10.48 -6.97 9.45
C GLN A 88 -9.74 -5.64 9.63
N GLN A 89 -8.74 -5.34 8.79
CA GLN A 89 -8.04 -4.05 8.83
C GLN A 89 -8.96 -2.86 8.56
N VAL A 90 -9.92 -2.98 7.63
CA VAL A 90 -10.90 -1.92 7.37
C VAL A 90 -11.72 -1.61 8.62
N GLN A 91 -12.13 -2.64 9.37
CA GLN A 91 -12.88 -2.48 10.62
C GLN A 91 -12.01 -1.91 11.74
N GLU A 92 -10.86 -2.51 12.01
CA GLU A 92 -9.95 -2.13 13.12
C GLU A 92 -9.39 -0.73 12.97
N GLN A 93 -9.05 -0.32 11.74
CA GLN A 93 -8.51 1.01 11.45
C GLN A 93 -9.62 2.04 11.19
N GLY A 94 -10.90 1.64 11.25
CA GLY A 94 -12.04 2.52 10.99
C GLY A 94 -12.05 3.11 9.58
N LEU A 95 -11.54 2.39 8.57
CA LEU A 95 -11.48 2.87 7.19
C LEU A 95 -12.88 2.96 6.56
N GLY A 96 -13.87 2.24 7.10
CA GLY A 96 -15.27 2.37 6.67
C GLY A 96 -15.93 3.72 7.00
N ARG A 97 -15.26 4.61 7.76
CA ARG A 97 -15.80 5.93 8.15
C ARG A 97 -15.72 7.00 7.05
N TYR A 98 -14.98 6.75 5.98
CA TYR A 98 -14.81 7.72 4.88
C TYR A 98 -15.95 7.63 3.89
N ASP A 99 -16.50 8.78 3.49
CA ASP A 99 -17.62 8.85 2.55
C ASP A 99 -17.19 8.54 1.11
N GLU A 100 -15.92 8.80 0.80
CA GLU A 100 -15.34 8.63 -0.53
C GLU A 100 -13.94 8.04 -0.41
N ILE A 101 -13.70 6.95 -1.16
CA ILE A 101 -12.41 6.27 -1.22
C ILE A 101 -11.93 6.24 -2.67
N THR A 102 -10.84 6.94 -2.94
CA THR A 102 -10.17 6.91 -4.24
C THR A 102 -9.03 5.90 -4.21
N VAL A 103 -9.00 4.98 -5.17
CA VAL A 103 -7.94 3.97 -5.27
C VAL A 103 -7.10 4.20 -6.52
N VAL A 104 -5.78 4.33 -6.36
CA VAL A 104 -4.84 4.48 -7.47
C VAL A 104 -3.84 3.33 -7.47
N GLY A 105 -3.97 2.43 -8.44
CA GLY A 105 -3.15 1.22 -8.49
C GLY A 105 -3.43 0.37 -9.72
N GLY A 106 -2.74 -0.77 -9.81
CA GLY A 106 -3.08 -1.79 -10.81
C GLY A 106 -4.44 -2.43 -10.52
N SER A 107 -5.05 -3.06 -11.52
CA SER A 107 -6.39 -3.67 -11.43
C SER A 107 -6.55 -4.60 -10.22
N LYS A 108 -5.55 -5.45 -9.93
CA LYS A 108 -5.56 -6.32 -8.74
C LYS A 108 -5.64 -5.58 -7.41
N TYR A 109 -4.97 -4.43 -7.29
CA TYR A 109 -5.04 -3.62 -6.07
C TYR A 109 -6.42 -2.95 -5.93
N ILE A 110 -7.02 -2.53 -7.05
CA ILE A 110 -8.38 -1.98 -7.08
C ILE A 110 -9.39 -3.06 -6.69
N GLU A 111 -9.28 -4.26 -7.27
CA GLU A 111 -10.13 -5.42 -6.97
C GLU A 111 -10.04 -5.79 -5.48
N ARG A 112 -8.83 -5.97 -4.94
CA ARG A 112 -8.63 -6.28 -3.52
C ARG A 112 -9.15 -5.21 -2.57
N THR A 113 -9.00 -3.94 -2.96
CA THR A 113 -9.59 -2.85 -2.16
C THR A 113 -11.12 -2.95 -2.18
N ARG A 114 -11.73 -3.12 -3.36
CA ARG A 114 -13.20 -3.27 -3.48
C ARG A 114 -13.74 -4.48 -2.71
N GLU A 115 -13.00 -5.59 -2.66
CA GLU A 115 -13.42 -6.77 -1.90
C GLU A 115 -13.33 -6.57 -0.38
N ALA A 116 -12.47 -5.66 0.08
CA ALA A 116 -12.19 -5.44 1.49
C ALA A 116 -13.13 -4.44 2.19
N PHE A 117 -13.68 -3.50 1.43
CA PHE A 117 -14.67 -2.52 1.91
C PHE A 117 -16.10 -3.05 1.69
#